data_AF-A0A5J4U774-F1
#
_entry.id   AF-A0A5J4U774-F1
#
_cell.length_a   1.000
_cell.length_b   1.000
_cell.length_c   1.000
_cell.angle_alpha   90.00
_cell.angle_beta   90.00
_cell.angle_gamma   90.00
#
_symmetry.space_group_name_H-M   'P 1'
#
loop_
_entity.id
_entity.type
_entity.pdbx_description
1 polymer ?
#
loop_
_entity_poly.entity_id
_entity_poly.type
_entity_poly.pdbx_seq_one_letter_code
_entity_poly.pdbx_strand_id
1 'polypeptide(L)'
;MIQLLFQFKPFPSFLRLLDNDNENLASSSMNAIDNIIYYGAIGTDPTSIHPYYEDLNQLVGIKKIFSLFRRTKDEYFKIVSSTCLGIVFRAREITDPELKVEIITHLKSIINIQDQDISKLVKLALKCLEQNSANRFEIEKDGFNISVDNEQEKEQEKEQGYEQNQEQNQDQNQEQQKLQEKEQEQEIENEADQFEDQEKKEEQEQEQQEKEKEEEQQEQEKEQQNEQEKEQEKEQSKEQKKEQQYEKEQEQMKEQEMEQKKDLVKEQEKQKEQEIEQEKEQDKDQEQEKEQEQEKEYVKEQEQQLEQKQLNEQEQEKEQEKENEKEKEQELVKKQEKGQEQEQKNDQY
;
A
#
# COMPACT_ATOMS: atom_id res chain seq x y z
N MET A 1 31.48 56.48 -7.46
CA MET A 1 32.71 56.85 -6.71
C MET A 1 33.07 58.34 -6.88
N ILE A 2 33.09 58.89 -8.10
CA ILE A 2 33.37 60.32 -8.37
C ILE A 2 32.42 61.30 -7.64
N GLN A 3 31.13 60.95 -7.50
CA GLN A 3 30.13 61.78 -6.79
C GLN A 3 30.39 61.97 -5.28
N LEU A 4 31.07 61.01 -4.60
CA LEU A 4 31.31 61.09 -3.16
C LEU A 4 32.48 62.05 -2.82
N LEU A 5 33.51 62.10 -3.67
CA LEU A 5 34.65 63.01 -3.51
C LEU A 5 34.24 64.49 -3.65
N PHE A 6 33.21 64.77 -4.46
CA PHE A 6 32.69 66.11 -4.68
C PHE A 6 32.09 66.75 -3.41
N GLN A 7 31.49 65.94 -2.51
CA GLN A 7 30.90 66.43 -1.26
C GLN A 7 31.94 66.79 -0.20
N PHE A 8 33.10 66.12 -0.18
CA PHE A 8 34.08 66.28 0.88
C PHE A 8 34.97 67.51 0.73
N LYS A 9 34.92 68.19 -0.44
CA LYS A 9 35.82 69.30 -0.84
C LYS A 9 37.25 69.02 -0.38
N PRO A 10 37.96 68.05 -0.98
CA PRO A 10 39.22 67.55 -0.45
C PRO A 10 40.37 68.58 -0.50
N PHE A 11 40.33 69.50 -1.45
CA PHE A 11 41.46 70.40 -1.75
C PHE A 11 41.86 71.37 -0.64
N PRO A 12 40.99 72.07 0.11
CA PRO A 12 41.40 73.02 1.13
C PRO A 12 42.33 72.41 2.20
N SER A 13 42.03 71.20 2.65
CA SER A 13 42.84 70.49 3.66
C SER A 13 44.20 70.11 3.09
N PHE A 14 44.24 69.53 1.89
CA PHE A 14 45.49 69.13 1.25
C PHE A 14 46.36 70.34 0.86
N LEU A 15 45.77 71.37 0.26
CA LEU A 15 46.49 72.59 -0.12
C LEU A 15 47.11 73.34 1.07
N ARG A 16 46.55 73.21 2.29
CA ARG A 16 47.17 73.74 3.50
C ARG A 16 48.44 72.97 3.89
N LEU A 17 48.48 71.66 3.63
CA LEU A 17 49.64 70.83 3.95
C LEU A 17 50.81 71.03 2.97
N LEU A 18 50.53 71.51 1.74
CA LEU A 18 51.58 71.80 0.76
C LEU A 18 52.54 72.93 1.19
N ASP A 19 52.16 73.80 2.11
CA ASP A 19 53.01 74.89 2.61
C ASP A 19 53.79 74.50 3.88
N ASN A 20 53.69 73.24 4.32
CA ASN A 20 54.38 72.77 5.52
C ASN A 20 55.88 72.57 5.27
N ASP A 21 56.69 72.88 6.29
CA ASP A 21 58.15 72.62 6.29
C ASP A 21 58.47 71.12 6.33
N ASN A 22 57.55 70.30 6.83
CA ASN A 22 57.68 68.84 6.80
C ASN A 22 57.42 68.31 5.40
N GLU A 23 58.50 67.98 4.69
CA GLU A 23 58.48 67.46 3.32
C GLU A 23 57.59 66.23 3.19
N ASN A 24 57.63 65.28 4.15
CA ASN A 24 56.78 64.08 4.11
C ASN A 24 55.27 64.38 4.15
N LEU A 25 54.85 65.41 4.89
CA LEU A 25 53.45 65.83 4.93
C LEU A 25 53.04 66.53 3.63
N ALA A 26 53.89 67.40 3.09
CA ALA A 26 53.65 68.05 1.80
C ALA A 26 53.57 67.03 0.66
N SER A 27 54.51 66.08 0.63
CA SER A 27 54.57 64.93 -0.28
C SER A 27 53.32 64.06 -0.25
N SER A 28 52.89 63.64 0.95
CA SER A 28 51.68 62.81 1.10
C SER A 28 50.44 63.54 0.60
N SER A 29 50.36 64.84 0.88
CA SER A 29 49.29 65.70 0.40
C SER A 29 49.33 65.90 -1.11
N MET A 30 50.53 66.01 -1.70
CA MET A 30 50.70 66.17 -3.15
C MET A 30 50.23 64.92 -3.90
N ASN A 31 50.58 63.72 -3.43
CA ASN A 31 50.09 62.46 -4.01
C ASN A 31 48.55 62.37 -3.95
N ALA A 32 47.94 62.80 -2.84
CA ALA A 32 46.48 62.80 -2.72
C ALA A 32 45.82 63.74 -3.75
N ILE A 33 46.40 64.93 -3.95
CA ILE A 33 45.93 65.88 -4.96
C ILE A 33 46.11 65.30 -6.36
N ASP A 34 47.31 64.79 -6.68
CA ASP A 34 47.62 64.23 -8.00
C ASP A 34 46.68 63.09 -8.36
N ASN A 35 46.42 62.15 -7.43
CA ASN A 35 45.44 61.08 -7.65
C ASN A 35 44.05 61.62 -7.99
N ILE A 36 43.55 62.61 -7.26
CA ILE A 36 42.22 63.21 -7.54
C ILE A 36 42.21 63.87 -8.92
N ILE A 37 43.28 64.57 -9.29
CA ILE A 37 43.42 65.21 -10.60
C ILE A 37 43.49 64.16 -11.71
N TYR A 38 44.34 63.13 -11.56
CA TYR A 38 44.46 62.04 -12.51
C TYR A 38 43.13 61.33 -12.78
N TYR A 39 42.42 60.90 -11.73
CA TYR A 39 41.10 60.26 -11.89
C TYR A 39 40.01 61.23 -12.38
N GLY A 40 40.19 62.55 -12.21
CA GLY A 40 39.33 63.56 -12.83
C GLY A 40 39.57 63.71 -14.34
N ALA A 41 40.75 63.32 -14.83
CA ALA A 41 41.10 63.39 -16.24
C ALA A 41 40.68 62.14 -17.01
N ILE A 42 40.85 60.94 -16.43
CA ILE A 42 40.51 59.67 -17.09
C ILE A 42 39.02 59.59 -17.39
N GLY A 43 38.66 59.08 -18.57
CA GLY A 43 37.27 58.83 -18.96
C GLY A 43 36.43 60.09 -19.20
N THR A 44 37.06 61.27 -19.21
CA THR A 44 36.39 62.53 -19.56
C THR A 44 36.90 63.05 -20.91
N ASP A 45 36.11 63.90 -21.57
CA ASP A 45 36.45 64.45 -22.89
C ASP A 45 37.82 65.17 -22.84
N PRO A 46 38.82 64.73 -23.62
CA PRO A 46 40.15 65.32 -23.60
C PRO A 46 40.18 66.77 -24.08
N THR A 47 39.19 67.21 -24.85
CA THR A 47 39.08 68.59 -25.34
C THR A 47 38.38 69.52 -24.34
N SER A 48 37.79 68.96 -23.28
CA SER A 48 37.15 69.72 -22.22
C SER A 48 38.14 70.17 -21.15
N ILE A 49 37.85 71.33 -20.52
CA ILE A 49 38.61 71.81 -19.36
C ILE A 49 38.51 70.77 -18.23
N HIS A 50 39.61 70.60 -17.50
CA HIS A 50 39.66 69.65 -16.39
C HIS A 50 38.60 69.95 -15.29
N PRO A 51 37.84 68.94 -14.80
CA PRO A 51 36.74 69.16 -13.84
C PRO A 51 37.13 69.90 -12.56
N TYR A 52 38.37 69.70 -12.08
CA TYR A 52 38.87 70.28 -10.83
C TYR A 52 39.72 71.54 -11.02
N TYR A 53 39.83 72.09 -12.24
CA TYR A 53 40.62 73.30 -12.45
C TYR A 53 40.12 74.46 -11.60
N GLU A 54 38.81 74.74 -11.64
CA GLU A 54 38.26 75.93 -10.97
C GLU A 54 38.38 75.83 -9.45
N ASP A 55 38.20 74.64 -8.88
CA ASP A 55 38.39 74.40 -7.44
C ASP A 55 39.82 74.71 -7.01
N LEU A 56 40.82 74.21 -7.74
CA LEU A 56 42.23 74.49 -7.47
C LEU A 56 42.56 75.96 -7.67
N ASN A 57 42.03 76.59 -8.72
CA ASN A 57 42.30 78.00 -9.01
C ASN A 57 41.73 78.92 -7.92
N GLN A 58 40.49 78.71 -7.48
CA GLN A 58 39.84 79.49 -6.42
C GLN A 58 40.55 79.35 -5.06
N LEU A 59 41.16 78.20 -4.79
CA LEU A 59 41.88 77.92 -3.55
C LEU A 59 43.37 78.30 -3.60
N VAL A 60 43.81 79.01 -4.65
CA VAL A 60 45.23 79.35 -4.88
C VAL A 60 46.11 78.09 -4.98
N GLY A 61 45.49 76.95 -5.31
CA GLY A 61 46.12 75.64 -5.34
C GLY A 61 47.16 75.50 -6.43
N ILE A 62 46.91 76.08 -7.62
CA ILE A 62 47.88 76.09 -8.72
C ILE A 62 49.21 76.71 -8.28
N LYS A 63 49.16 77.86 -7.58
CA LYS A 63 50.37 78.53 -7.09
C LYS A 63 51.08 77.72 -6.02
N LYS A 64 50.35 77.03 -5.15
CA LYS A 64 50.91 76.18 -4.09
C LYS A 64 51.62 74.96 -4.66
N ILE A 65 50.99 74.27 -5.63
CA ILE A 65 51.60 73.13 -6.33
C ILE A 65 52.85 73.59 -7.09
N PHE A 66 52.79 74.75 -7.76
CA PHE A 66 53.96 75.30 -8.43
C PHE A 66 55.08 75.70 -7.46
N SER A 67 54.74 76.28 -6.30
CA SER A 67 55.73 76.56 -5.26
C SER A 67 56.38 75.30 -4.71
N LEU A 68 55.63 74.20 -4.58
CA LEU A 68 56.17 72.90 -4.18
C LEU A 68 57.15 72.37 -5.25
N PHE A 69 56.74 72.38 -6.52
CA PHE A 69 57.57 72.00 -7.66
C PHE A 69 58.94 72.71 -7.66
N ARG A 70 58.97 74.02 -7.35
CA ARG A 70 60.21 74.80 -7.32
C ARG A 70 61.09 74.51 -6.09
N ARG A 71 60.49 74.19 -4.95
CA ARG A 71 61.21 74.08 -3.65
C ARG A 71 61.61 72.66 -3.26
N THR A 72 60.89 71.64 -3.73
CA THR A 72 61.18 70.24 -3.37
C THR A 72 62.53 69.79 -3.95
N LYS A 73 63.23 68.95 -3.18
CA LYS A 73 64.48 68.32 -3.62
C LYS A 73 64.27 66.87 -4.04
N ASP A 74 63.07 66.37 -3.86
CA ASP A 74 62.68 65.02 -4.26
C ASP A 74 62.24 65.04 -5.72
N GLU A 75 63.02 64.36 -6.57
CA GLU A 75 62.75 64.25 -8.00
C GLU A 75 61.39 63.62 -8.28
N TYR A 76 60.94 62.66 -7.46
CA TYR A 76 59.62 62.06 -7.62
C TYR A 76 58.51 63.10 -7.41
N PHE A 77 58.58 63.92 -6.34
CA PHE A 77 57.56 64.95 -6.10
C PHE A 77 57.65 66.12 -7.06
N LYS A 78 58.81 66.37 -7.64
CA LYS A 78 58.96 67.33 -8.73
C LYS A 78 58.21 66.85 -9.99
N ILE A 79 58.37 65.57 -10.33
CA ILE A 79 57.61 64.91 -11.40
C ILE A 79 56.11 65.00 -11.10
N VAL A 80 55.65 64.51 -9.95
CA VAL A 80 54.22 64.51 -9.55
C VAL A 80 53.61 65.92 -9.58
N SER A 81 54.33 66.93 -9.09
CA SER A 81 53.84 68.31 -9.11
C SER A 81 53.68 68.83 -10.54
N SER A 82 54.63 68.50 -11.42
CA SER A 82 54.59 68.92 -12.82
C SER A 82 53.53 68.20 -13.65
N THR A 83 53.32 66.90 -13.42
CA THR A 83 52.27 66.11 -14.07
C THR A 83 50.90 66.58 -13.63
N CYS A 84 50.70 66.81 -12.33
CA CYS A 84 49.46 67.37 -11.79
C CYS A 84 49.11 68.72 -12.43
N LEU A 85 50.10 69.62 -12.55
CA LEU A 85 49.93 70.92 -13.21
C LEU A 85 49.65 70.76 -14.71
N GLY A 86 50.32 69.85 -15.41
CA GLY A 86 50.06 69.60 -16.82
C GLY A 86 48.64 69.05 -17.07
N ILE A 87 48.18 68.13 -16.24
CA ILE A 87 46.85 67.52 -16.35
C ILE A 87 45.74 68.51 -16.00
N VAL A 88 45.87 69.26 -14.90
CA VAL A 88 44.81 70.20 -14.49
C VAL A 88 44.59 71.33 -15.51
N PHE A 89 45.64 71.73 -16.24
CA PHE A 89 45.56 72.71 -17.33
C PHE A 89 45.05 72.13 -18.65
N ARG A 90 44.45 70.92 -18.66
CA ARG A 90 43.85 70.33 -19.86
C ARG A 90 42.94 71.32 -20.60
N ALA A 91 43.18 71.47 -21.90
CA ALA A 91 42.45 72.37 -22.80
C ALA A 91 42.40 73.84 -22.35
N ARG A 92 43.23 74.25 -21.39
CA ARG A 92 43.26 75.59 -20.82
C ARG A 92 44.63 76.21 -20.97
N GLU A 93 44.66 77.48 -21.35
CA GLU A 93 45.92 78.22 -21.45
C GLU A 93 46.56 78.40 -20.07
N ILE A 94 47.86 78.14 -19.97
CA ILE A 94 48.66 78.59 -18.83
C ILE A 94 49.00 80.06 -19.06
N THR A 95 48.34 80.99 -18.35
CA THR A 95 48.56 82.42 -18.59
C THR A 95 49.82 82.97 -17.90
N ASP A 96 50.32 82.28 -16.88
CA ASP A 96 51.56 82.63 -16.18
C ASP A 96 52.78 82.14 -17.00
N PRO A 97 53.64 83.05 -17.51
CA PRO A 97 54.78 82.67 -18.35
C PRO A 97 55.82 81.81 -17.63
N GLU A 98 56.09 82.06 -16.34
CA GLU A 98 57.07 81.26 -15.58
C GLU A 98 56.56 79.84 -15.40
N LEU A 99 55.31 79.71 -14.96
CA LEU A 99 54.64 78.41 -14.82
C LEU A 99 54.64 77.63 -16.14
N LYS A 100 54.28 78.29 -17.25
CA LYS A 100 54.21 77.66 -18.57
C LYS A 100 55.57 77.10 -18.97
N VAL A 101 56.60 77.94 -18.94
CA VAL A 101 57.95 77.56 -19.40
C VAL A 101 58.55 76.50 -18.49
N GLU A 102 58.51 76.67 -17.16
CA GLU A 102 59.15 75.74 -16.23
C GLU A 102 58.49 74.34 -16.27
N ILE A 103 57.16 74.27 -16.27
CA ILE A 103 56.44 72.98 -16.28
C ILE A 103 56.61 72.27 -17.62
N ILE A 104 56.43 72.95 -18.74
CA ILE A 104 56.58 72.33 -20.07
C ILE A 104 58.01 71.88 -20.29
N THR A 105 59.01 72.70 -19.91
CA THR A 105 60.42 72.32 -20.02
C THR A 105 60.74 71.08 -19.19
N HIS A 106 60.25 71.02 -17.95
CA HIS A 106 60.49 69.85 -17.10
C HIS A 106 59.82 68.60 -17.67
N LEU A 107 58.54 68.65 -18.03
CA LEU A 107 57.82 67.52 -18.64
C LEU A 107 58.51 67.03 -19.93
N LYS A 108 58.99 67.93 -20.80
CA LYS A 108 59.77 67.59 -22.00
C LYS A 108 61.05 66.82 -21.63
N SER A 109 61.74 67.21 -20.56
CA SER A 109 63.00 66.59 -20.15
C SER A 109 62.86 65.17 -19.60
N ILE A 110 61.67 64.80 -19.12
CA ILE A 110 61.40 63.51 -18.45
C ILE A 110 60.46 62.59 -19.24
N ILE A 111 60.11 62.94 -20.48
CA ILE A 111 59.17 62.18 -21.30
C ILE A 111 59.58 60.70 -21.50
N ASN A 112 60.89 60.44 -21.56
CA ASN A 112 61.50 59.12 -21.75
C ASN A 112 62.14 58.58 -20.46
N ILE A 113 61.57 58.89 -19.29
CA ILE A 113 62.02 58.29 -18.03
C ILE A 113 61.83 56.76 -18.07
N GLN A 114 62.74 56.03 -17.42
CA GLN A 114 62.75 54.54 -17.46
C GLN A 114 61.50 53.92 -16.84
N ASP A 115 60.90 54.59 -15.86
CA ASP A 115 59.67 54.15 -15.23
C ASP A 115 58.51 54.34 -16.20
N GLN A 116 57.94 53.23 -16.68
CA GLN A 116 56.90 53.22 -17.70
C GLN A 116 55.61 53.90 -17.22
N ASP A 117 55.25 53.75 -15.95
CA ASP A 117 54.04 54.35 -15.40
C ASP A 117 54.20 55.87 -15.29
N ILE A 118 55.37 56.33 -14.85
CA ILE A 118 55.69 57.76 -14.84
C ILE A 118 55.75 58.31 -16.27
N SER A 119 56.36 57.60 -17.22
CA SER A 119 56.41 58.05 -18.62
C SER A 119 55.00 58.22 -19.21
N LYS A 120 54.08 57.28 -18.94
CA LYS A 120 52.66 57.40 -19.33
C LYS A 120 52.00 58.65 -18.75
N LEU A 121 52.23 58.94 -17.47
CA LEU A 121 51.69 60.13 -16.80
C LEU A 121 52.25 61.43 -17.40
N VAL A 122 53.55 61.48 -17.70
CA VAL A 122 54.19 62.64 -18.35
C VAL A 122 53.62 62.86 -19.76
N LYS A 123 53.50 61.80 -20.56
CA LYS A 123 52.87 61.87 -21.89
C LYS A 123 51.43 62.35 -21.79
N LEU A 124 50.65 61.86 -20.82
CA LEU A 124 49.30 62.35 -20.56
C LEU A 124 49.27 63.84 -20.23
N ALA A 125 50.15 64.30 -19.33
CA ALA A 125 50.23 65.72 -18.96
C ALA A 125 50.52 66.62 -20.17
N LEU A 126 51.48 66.24 -21.03
CA LEU A 126 51.78 66.97 -22.26
C LEU A 126 50.61 66.94 -23.25
N LYS A 127 49.94 65.79 -23.42
CA LYS A 127 48.73 65.62 -24.25
C LYS A 127 47.55 66.47 -23.75
N CYS A 128 47.42 66.67 -22.45
CA CYS A 128 46.42 67.55 -21.87
C CYS A 128 46.72 69.03 -22.19
N LEU A 129 47.98 69.43 -22.07
CA LEU A 129 48.41 70.80 -22.33
C LEU A 129 48.27 71.19 -23.80
N GLU A 130 48.64 70.32 -24.75
CA GLU A 130 48.60 70.62 -26.20
C GLU A 130 47.19 70.85 -26.76
N GLN A 131 46.14 70.47 -26.02
CA GLN A 131 44.75 70.74 -26.40
C GLN A 131 44.50 72.25 -26.49
N ASN A 132 45.27 73.06 -25.77
CA ASN A 132 45.28 74.51 -25.92
C ASN A 132 46.39 74.97 -26.89
N SER A 133 46.02 75.82 -27.86
CA SER A 133 46.95 76.29 -28.89
C SER A 133 48.19 77.03 -28.38
N ALA A 134 48.07 77.83 -27.31
CA ALA A 134 49.19 78.59 -26.75
C ALA A 134 50.19 77.70 -26.01
N ASN A 135 49.69 76.67 -25.32
CA ASN A 135 50.53 75.68 -24.65
C ASN A 135 51.18 74.75 -25.69
N ARG A 136 50.43 74.33 -26.72
CA ARG A 136 50.97 73.53 -27.83
C ARG A 136 52.13 74.23 -28.51
N PHE A 137 51.99 75.52 -28.80
CA PHE A 137 53.07 76.32 -29.38
C PHE A 137 54.34 76.28 -28.51
N GLU A 138 54.21 76.34 -27.18
CA GLU A 138 55.36 76.23 -26.27
C GLU A 138 55.96 74.82 -26.26
N ILE A 139 55.13 73.78 -26.29
CA ILE A 139 55.58 72.38 -26.33
C ILE A 139 56.40 72.13 -27.61
N GLU A 140 55.86 72.50 -28.76
CA GLU A 140 56.43 72.28 -30.10
C GLU A 140 57.70 73.10 -30.38
N LYS A 141 58.07 74.04 -29.50
CA LYS A 141 59.34 74.76 -29.60
C LYS A 141 60.51 73.77 -29.70
N ASP A 142 61.50 74.19 -30.49
CA ASP A 142 62.72 73.42 -30.77
C ASP A 142 62.45 72.09 -31.49
N GLY A 143 61.28 71.95 -32.13
CA GLY A 143 60.91 70.76 -32.91
C GLY A 143 60.50 69.57 -32.05
N PHE A 144 60.16 69.79 -30.77
CA PHE A 144 59.74 68.71 -29.88
C PHE A 144 58.39 68.13 -30.32
N ASN A 145 58.30 66.81 -30.33
CA ASN A 145 57.08 66.07 -30.65
C ASN A 145 56.82 65.04 -29.54
N ILE A 146 55.59 65.00 -29.04
CA ILE A 146 55.18 64.07 -27.97
C ILE A 146 55.17 62.60 -28.49
N SER A 147 55.10 62.40 -29.81
CA SER A 147 54.95 61.09 -30.47
C SER A 147 56.21 60.21 -30.49
N VAL A 148 57.26 60.57 -29.74
CA VAL A 148 58.49 59.75 -29.67
C VAL A 148 58.22 58.57 -28.73
N ASP A 149 58.41 57.37 -29.28
CA ASP A 149 58.28 56.02 -28.69
C ASP A 149 56.86 55.43 -28.60
N ASN A 150 56.32 55.07 -29.78
CA ASN A 150 55.09 54.27 -29.96
C ASN A 150 55.35 52.80 -30.37
N GLU A 151 56.60 52.32 -30.31
CA GLU A 151 56.91 50.93 -30.70
C GLU A 151 56.61 49.92 -29.58
N GLN A 152 56.79 50.29 -28.31
CA GLN A 152 56.43 49.43 -27.15
C GLN A 152 54.94 49.51 -26.76
N GLU A 153 54.27 50.64 -27.05
CA GLU A 153 52.84 50.84 -26.72
C GLU A 153 51.91 49.94 -27.57
N LYS A 154 52.29 49.59 -28.80
CA LYS A 154 51.46 48.74 -29.70
C LYS A 154 51.53 47.24 -29.40
N GLU A 155 52.57 46.78 -28.70
CA GLU A 155 52.66 45.38 -28.25
C GLU A 155 52.02 45.20 -26.87
N GLN A 156 52.14 46.18 -25.96
CA GLN A 156 51.49 46.11 -24.65
C GLN A 156 49.98 46.40 -24.68
N GLU A 157 49.46 47.21 -25.60
CA GLU A 157 47.99 47.32 -25.80
C GLU A 157 47.38 45.99 -26.28
N LYS A 158 48.16 45.13 -26.94
CA LYS A 158 47.73 43.77 -27.27
C LYS A 158 47.74 42.88 -26.03
N GLU A 159 48.80 42.91 -25.21
CA GLU A 159 48.89 42.11 -23.97
C GLU A 159 47.89 42.55 -22.88
N GLN A 160 47.70 43.86 -22.65
CA GLN A 160 46.67 44.39 -21.74
C GLN A 160 45.26 44.15 -22.27
N GLY A 161 45.07 44.16 -23.60
CA GLY A 161 43.84 43.69 -24.21
C GLY A 161 43.59 42.19 -23.98
N TYR A 162 44.63 41.36 -23.89
CA TYR A 162 44.52 39.95 -23.52
C TYR A 162 44.27 39.75 -22.02
N GLU A 163 44.88 40.53 -21.12
CA GLU A 163 44.70 40.43 -19.67
C GLU A 163 43.36 41.02 -19.19
N GLN A 164 42.93 42.18 -19.71
CA GLN A 164 41.59 42.73 -19.43
C GLN A 164 40.47 41.85 -19.99
N ASN A 165 40.70 41.18 -21.13
CA ASN A 165 39.78 40.15 -21.59
C ASN A 165 39.78 38.93 -20.65
N GLN A 166 40.91 38.56 -20.03
CA GLN A 166 40.92 37.44 -19.07
C GLN A 166 40.23 37.78 -17.75
N GLU A 167 40.42 38.98 -17.19
CA GLU A 167 39.72 39.42 -15.97
C GLU A 167 38.21 39.64 -16.23
N GLN A 168 37.82 40.29 -17.33
CA GLN A 168 36.41 40.45 -17.67
C GLN A 168 35.74 39.10 -18.00
N ASN A 169 36.44 38.18 -18.67
CA ASN A 169 35.92 36.82 -18.85
C ASN A 169 35.87 36.06 -17.53
N GLN A 170 36.78 36.27 -16.58
CA GLN A 170 36.71 35.62 -15.26
C GLN A 170 35.55 36.15 -14.42
N ASP A 171 35.33 37.46 -14.37
CA ASP A 171 34.21 38.06 -13.64
C ASP A 171 32.87 37.68 -14.27
N GLN A 172 32.74 37.72 -15.61
CA GLN A 172 31.52 37.28 -16.30
C GLN A 172 31.27 35.78 -16.16
N ASN A 173 32.32 34.96 -16.18
CA ASN A 173 32.19 33.51 -16.05
C ASN A 173 31.93 33.10 -14.59
N GLN A 174 32.45 33.84 -13.59
CA GLN A 174 32.05 33.67 -12.19
C GLN A 174 30.61 34.13 -11.93
N GLU A 175 30.17 35.22 -12.56
CA GLU A 175 28.79 35.69 -12.43
C GLU A 175 27.82 34.74 -13.14
N GLN A 176 28.18 34.20 -14.31
CA GLN A 176 27.42 33.14 -14.98
C GLN A 176 27.43 31.82 -14.22
N GLN A 177 28.56 31.41 -13.62
CA GLN A 177 28.61 30.22 -12.76
C GLN A 177 27.72 30.39 -11.52
N LYS A 178 27.75 31.56 -10.86
CA LYS A 178 26.84 31.84 -9.74
C LYS A 178 25.38 31.87 -10.16
N LEU A 179 25.08 32.37 -11.36
CA LEU A 179 23.72 32.34 -11.90
C LEU A 179 23.27 30.89 -12.19
N GLN A 180 24.14 30.08 -12.79
CA GLN A 180 23.89 28.67 -13.06
C GLN A 180 23.78 27.83 -11.79
N GLU A 181 24.63 28.06 -10.79
CA GLU A 181 24.53 27.42 -9.47
C GLU A 181 23.21 27.78 -8.79
N LYS A 182 22.80 29.05 -8.88
CA LYS A 182 21.52 29.49 -8.32
C LYS A 182 20.31 28.92 -9.08
N GLU A 183 20.39 28.81 -10.40
CA GLU A 183 19.35 28.14 -11.21
C GLU A 183 19.29 26.64 -10.90
N GLN A 184 20.43 25.97 -10.74
CA GLN A 184 20.50 24.56 -10.34
C GLN A 184 19.97 24.34 -8.91
N GLU A 185 20.32 25.19 -7.95
CA GLU A 185 19.76 25.14 -6.59
C GLU A 185 18.24 25.29 -6.62
N GLN A 186 17.73 26.19 -7.47
CA GLN A 186 16.30 26.41 -7.62
C GLN A 186 15.60 25.25 -8.34
N GLU A 187 16.24 24.61 -9.32
CA GLU A 187 15.75 23.37 -9.93
C GLU A 187 15.73 22.21 -8.93
N ILE A 188 16.78 22.04 -8.12
CA ILE A 188 16.83 21.01 -7.07
C ILE A 188 15.74 21.24 -6.03
N GLU A 189 15.50 22.49 -5.61
CA GLU A 189 14.43 22.83 -4.67
C GLU A 189 13.04 22.51 -5.27
N ASN A 190 12.80 22.87 -6.53
CA ASN A 190 11.55 22.54 -7.23
C ASN A 190 11.37 21.02 -7.45
N GLU A 191 12.45 20.29 -7.74
CA GLU A 191 12.42 18.82 -7.87
C GLU A 191 12.18 18.14 -6.51
N ALA A 192 12.77 18.67 -5.43
CA ALA A 192 12.53 18.19 -4.08
C ALA A 192 11.07 18.39 -3.66
N ASP A 193 10.48 19.55 -3.94
CA ASP A 193 9.07 19.82 -3.70
C ASP A 193 8.16 18.86 -4.50
N GLN A 194 8.50 18.59 -5.76
CA GLN A 194 7.76 17.61 -6.58
C GLN A 194 7.90 16.18 -6.06
N PHE A 195 9.07 15.81 -5.55
CA PHE A 195 9.32 14.50 -4.98
C PHE A 195 8.55 14.32 -3.66
N GLU A 196 8.51 15.34 -2.81
CA GLU A 196 7.76 15.33 -1.56
C GLU A 196 6.23 15.24 -1.82
N ASP A 197 5.74 15.91 -2.87
CA ASP A 197 4.35 15.79 -3.33
C ASP A 197 4.03 14.41 -3.95
N GLN A 198 4.99 13.78 -4.64
CA GLN A 198 4.85 12.41 -5.14
C GLN A 198 4.83 11.40 -4.00
N GLU A 199 5.72 11.53 -3.02
CA GLU A 199 5.82 10.63 -1.86
C GLU A 199 4.54 10.69 -1.02
N LYS A 200 3.99 11.89 -0.79
CA LYS A 200 2.67 12.05 -0.13
C LYS A 200 1.52 11.43 -0.92
N LYS A 201 1.56 11.46 -2.26
CA LYS A 201 0.54 10.81 -3.10
C LYS A 201 0.66 9.29 -3.05
N GLU A 202 1.88 8.75 -3.12
CA GLU A 202 2.11 7.31 -3.01
C GLU A 202 1.72 6.78 -1.63
N GLU A 203 2.01 7.53 -0.56
CA GLU A 203 1.60 7.18 0.81
C GLU A 203 0.07 7.17 0.94
N GLN A 204 -0.63 8.16 0.37
CA GLN A 204 -2.11 8.17 0.32
C GLN A 204 -2.68 7.01 -0.50
N GLU A 205 -2.09 6.68 -1.64
CA GLU A 205 -2.50 5.53 -2.46
C GLU A 205 -2.29 4.20 -1.72
N GLN A 206 -1.17 4.05 -1.01
CA GLN A 206 -0.90 2.87 -0.19
C GLN A 206 -1.90 2.73 0.96
N GLU A 207 -2.18 3.83 1.68
CA GLU A 207 -3.16 3.83 2.76
C GLU A 207 -4.57 3.49 2.25
N GLN A 208 -4.92 3.96 1.05
CA GLN A 208 -6.19 3.65 0.41
C GLN A 208 -6.27 2.18 -0.03
N GLN A 209 -5.19 1.62 -0.60
CA GLN A 209 -5.11 0.20 -0.95
C GLN A 209 -5.13 -0.72 0.28
N GLU A 210 -4.53 -0.32 1.40
CA GLU A 210 -4.63 -1.07 2.66
C GLU A 210 -6.05 -1.08 3.20
N LYS A 211 -6.75 0.05 3.17
CA LYS A 211 -8.17 0.12 3.57
C LYS A 211 -9.07 -0.75 2.69
N GLU A 212 -8.88 -0.72 1.37
CA GLU A 212 -9.64 -1.58 0.45
C GLU A 212 -9.37 -3.07 0.71
N LYS A 213 -8.10 -3.46 0.96
CA LYS A 213 -7.77 -4.84 1.34
C LYS A 213 -8.38 -5.25 2.67
N GLU A 214 -8.39 -4.35 3.66
CA GLU A 214 -8.99 -4.63 4.97
C GLU A 214 -10.51 -4.78 4.87
N GLU A 215 -11.18 -3.95 4.05
CA GLU A 215 -12.61 -4.09 3.75
C GLU A 215 -12.92 -5.41 3.02
N GLU A 216 -12.14 -5.77 2.00
CA GLU A 216 -12.30 -7.03 1.26
C GLU A 216 -12.07 -8.25 2.17
N GLN A 217 -11.09 -8.17 3.08
CA GLN A 217 -10.82 -9.23 4.05
C GLN A 217 -11.96 -9.38 5.06
N GLN A 218 -12.53 -8.27 5.55
CA GLN A 218 -13.72 -8.29 6.41
C GLN A 218 -14.95 -8.84 5.69
N GLU A 219 -15.12 -8.57 4.40
CA GLU A 219 -16.23 -9.11 3.60
C GLU A 219 -16.07 -10.62 3.40
N GLN A 220 -14.86 -11.10 3.08
CA GLN A 220 -14.56 -12.53 2.97
C GLN A 220 -14.77 -13.27 4.31
N GLU A 221 -14.38 -12.69 5.44
CA GLU A 221 -14.63 -13.27 6.77
C GLU A 221 -16.14 -13.38 7.06
N LYS A 222 -16.93 -12.37 6.70
CA LYS A 222 -18.39 -12.40 6.84
C LYS A 222 -19.02 -13.46 5.94
N GLU A 223 -18.55 -13.62 4.70
CA GLU A 223 -19.04 -14.67 3.81
C GLU A 223 -18.72 -16.06 4.36
N GLN A 224 -17.50 -16.28 4.87
CA GLN A 224 -17.12 -17.55 5.49
C GLN A 224 -17.95 -17.85 6.74
N GLN A 225 -18.21 -16.86 7.60
CA GLN A 225 -19.08 -17.04 8.76
C GLN A 225 -20.51 -17.41 8.35
N ASN A 226 -21.07 -16.71 7.36
CA ASN A 226 -22.42 -17.01 6.84
C ASN A 226 -22.49 -18.42 6.21
N GLU A 227 -21.43 -18.87 5.54
CA GLU A 227 -21.38 -20.21 4.96
C GLU A 227 -21.27 -21.29 6.03
N GLN A 228 -20.45 -21.07 7.07
CA GLN A 228 -20.37 -21.95 8.23
C GLN A 228 -21.70 -22.04 8.98
N GLU A 229 -22.40 -20.93 9.20
CA GLU A 229 -23.72 -20.92 9.83
C GLU A 229 -24.74 -21.72 9.00
N LYS A 230 -24.77 -21.53 7.68
CA LYS A 230 -25.64 -22.32 6.78
C LYS A 230 -25.31 -23.80 6.81
N GLU A 231 -24.05 -24.17 6.96
CA GLU A 231 -23.63 -25.57 7.06
C GLU A 231 -24.06 -26.19 8.39
N GLN A 232 -23.88 -25.46 9.50
CA GLN A 232 -24.37 -25.86 10.83
C GLN A 232 -25.90 -26.01 10.85
N GLU A 233 -26.65 -25.08 10.27
CA GLU A 233 -28.11 -25.20 10.16
C GLU A 233 -28.55 -26.41 9.34
N LYS A 234 -27.85 -26.70 8.22
CA LYS A 234 -28.11 -27.91 7.42
C LYS A 234 -27.81 -29.17 8.21
N GLU A 235 -26.75 -29.19 9.01
CA GLU A 235 -26.38 -30.34 9.83
C GLU A 235 -27.39 -30.58 10.95
N GLN A 236 -27.78 -29.53 11.67
CA GLN A 236 -28.86 -29.58 12.67
C GLN A 236 -30.18 -30.04 12.05
N SER A 237 -30.54 -29.54 10.85
CA SER A 237 -31.75 -29.99 10.15
C SER A 237 -31.68 -31.47 9.74
N LYS A 238 -30.51 -31.96 9.33
CA LYS A 238 -30.31 -33.40 9.03
C LYS A 238 -30.43 -34.24 10.29
N GLU A 239 -29.87 -33.78 11.41
CA GLU A 239 -29.92 -34.47 12.70
C GLU A 239 -31.36 -34.55 13.23
N GLN A 240 -32.10 -33.44 13.22
CA GLN A 240 -33.53 -33.42 13.54
C GLN A 240 -34.35 -34.36 12.66
N LYS A 241 -34.06 -34.43 11.36
CA LYS A 241 -34.74 -35.39 10.46
C LYS A 241 -34.42 -36.84 10.79
N LYS A 242 -33.17 -37.15 11.17
CA LYS A 242 -32.79 -38.49 11.61
C LYS A 242 -33.49 -38.86 12.92
N GLU A 243 -33.58 -37.93 13.86
CA GLU A 243 -34.27 -38.14 15.15
C GLU A 243 -35.77 -38.37 14.94
N GLN A 244 -36.43 -37.54 14.13
CA GLN A 244 -37.84 -37.74 13.76
C GLN A 244 -38.08 -39.07 13.02
N GLN A 245 -37.14 -39.50 12.18
CA GLN A 245 -37.23 -40.79 11.50
C GLN A 245 -37.07 -41.95 12.50
N TYR A 246 -36.11 -41.86 13.41
CA TYR A 246 -35.92 -42.84 14.47
C TYR A 246 -37.15 -42.98 15.37
N GLU A 247 -37.77 -41.86 15.77
CA GLU A 247 -39.01 -41.89 16.55
C GLU A 247 -40.16 -42.56 15.79
N LYS A 248 -40.33 -42.27 14.49
CA LYS A 248 -41.32 -42.93 13.64
C LYS A 248 -41.09 -44.43 13.52
N GLU A 249 -39.84 -44.85 13.36
CA GLU A 249 -39.48 -46.28 13.29
C GLU A 249 -39.78 -46.99 14.63
N GLN A 250 -39.52 -46.33 15.76
CA GLN A 250 -39.88 -46.83 17.09
C GLN A 250 -41.40 -46.96 17.29
N GLU A 251 -42.17 -45.98 16.79
CA GLU A 251 -43.63 -46.01 16.86
C GLU A 251 -44.21 -47.13 15.98
N GLN A 252 -43.71 -47.30 14.76
CA GLN A 252 -44.08 -48.40 13.87
C GLN A 252 -43.75 -49.77 14.46
N MET A 253 -42.58 -49.94 15.09
CA MET A 253 -42.25 -51.20 15.77
C MET A 253 -43.22 -51.50 16.92
N LYS A 254 -43.60 -50.49 17.71
CA LYS A 254 -44.60 -50.67 18.79
C LYS A 254 -45.97 -51.05 18.24
N GLU A 255 -46.37 -50.46 17.11
CA GLU A 255 -47.65 -50.76 16.46
C GLU A 255 -47.66 -52.21 15.92
N GLN A 256 -46.58 -52.62 15.24
CA GLN A 256 -46.39 -54.01 14.79
C GLN A 256 -46.37 -55.00 15.96
N GLU A 257 -45.72 -54.67 17.07
CA GLU A 257 -45.69 -55.52 18.26
C GLU A 257 -47.09 -55.63 18.90
N MET A 258 -47.87 -54.54 18.92
CA MET A 258 -49.26 -54.59 19.36
C MET A 258 -50.14 -55.44 18.43
N GLU A 259 -49.92 -55.38 17.13
CA GLU A 259 -50.65 -56.18 16.15
C GLU A 259 -50.32 -57.66 16.28
N GLN A 260 -49.04 -58.02 16.38
CA GLN A 260 -48.60 -59.39 16.68
C GLN A 260 -49.20 -59.91 18.00
N LYS A 261 -49.25 -59.08 19.05
CA LYS A 261 -49.90 -59.45 20.32
C LYS A 261 -51.40 -59.67 20.14
N LYS A 262 -52.10 -58.85 19.34
CA LYS A 262 -53.52 -59.05 19.05
C LYS A 262 -53.77 -60.34 18.29
N ASP A 263 -52.94 -60.66 17.30
CA ASP A 263 -53.07 -61.90 16.53
C ASP A 263 -52.77 -63.13 17.39
N LEU A 264 -51.76 -63.05 18.27
CA LEU A 264 -51.47 -64.09 19.25
C LEU A 264 -52.66 -64.32 20.21
N VAL A 265 -53.30 -63.25 20.68
CA VAL A 265 -54.50 -63.36 21.53
C VAL A 265 -55.64 -64.04 20.77
N LYS A 266 -55.91 -63.65 19.52
CA LYS A 266 -56.94 -64.30 18.69
C LYS A 266 -56.63 -65.77 18.45
N GLU A 267 -55.36 -66.13 18.23
CA GLU A 267 -54.95 -67.51 18.03
C GLU A 267 -55.12 -68.34 19.31
N GLN A 268 -54.78 -67.77 20.48
CA GLN A 268 -55.03 -68.39 21.77
C GLN A 268 -56.53 -68.56 22.07
N GLU A 269 -57.37 -67.59 21.72
CA GLU A 269 -58.83 -67.70 21.84
C GLU A 269 -59.38 -68.82 20.94
N LYS A 270 -58.90 -68.91 19.71
CA LYS A 270 -59.29 -69.97 18.77
C LYS A 270 -58.84 -71.36 19.24
N GLN A 271 -57.64 -71.48 19.80
CA GLN A 271 -57.17 -72.73 20.40
C GLN A 271 -58.04 -73.14 21.60
N LYS A 272 -58.41 -72.19 22.47
CA LYS A 272 -59.34 -72.46 23.58
C LYS A 272 -60.72 -72.89 23.10
N GLU A 273 -61.26 -72.26 22.05
CA GLU A 273 -62.53 -72.71 21.47
C GLU A 273 -62.44 -74.14 20.92
N GLN A 274 -61.34 -74.49 20.25
CA GLN A 274 -61.11 -75.84 19.76
C GLN A 274 -60.96 -76.86 20.90
N GLU A 275 -60.26 -76.52 21.98
CA GLU A 275 -60.16 -77.37 23.17
C GLU A 275 -61.54 -77.61 23.82
N ILE A 276 -62.36 -76.55 23.95
CA ILE A 276 -63.74 -76.66 24.46
C ILE A 276 -64.60 -77.53 23.55
N GLU A 277 -64.43 -77.44 22.24
CA GLU A 277 -65.18 -78.25 21.27
C GLU A 277 -64.77 -79.73 21.34
N GLN A 278 -63.47 -80.01 21.46
CA GLN A 278 -62.95 -81.38 21.66
C GLN A 278 -63.41 -82.00 22.98
N GLU A 279 -63.43 -81.24 24.09
CA GLU A 279 -63.98 -81.74 25.37
C GLU A 279 -65.45 -82.12 25.24
N LYS A 280 -66.27 -81.28 24.57
CA LYS A 280 -67.69 -81.57 24.35
C LYS A 280 -67.92 -82.80 23.46
N GLU A 281 -67.03 -83.04 22.50
CA GLU A 281 -67.10 -84.21 21.63
C GLU A 281 -66.71 -85.48 22.39
N GLN A 282 -65.65 -85.43 23.22
CA GLN A 282 -65.27 -86.52 24.11
C GLN A 282 -66.35 -86.86 25.16
N ASP A 283 -66.99 -85.85 25.75
CA ASP A 283 -68.09 -86.07 26.70
C ASP A 283 -69.29 -86.77 26.02
N LYS A 284 -69.62 -86.39 24.77
CA LYS A 284 -70.67 -87.05 23.98
C LYS A 284 -70.34 -88.49 23.63
N ASP A 285 -69.11 -88.76 23.21
CA ASP A 285 -68.67 -90.11 22.87
C ASP A 285 -68.70 -91.02 24.12
N GLN A 286 -68.26 -90.53 25.28
CA GLN A 286 -68.37 -91.27 26.54
C GLN A 286 -69.82 -91.53 26.98
N GLU A 287 -70.74 -90.59 26.72
CA GLU A 287 -72.16 -90.76 27.03
C GLU A 287 -72.81 -91.80 26.12
N GLN A 288 -72.52 -91.79 24.82
CA GLN A 288 -72.98 -92.82 23.88
C GLN A 288 -72.40 -94.21 24.19
N GLU A 289 -71.13 -94.29 24.59
CA GLU A 289 -70.50 -95.56 24.92
C GLU A 289 -71.16 -96.20 26.15
N LYS A 290 -71.50 -95.38 27.17
CA LYS A 290 -72.27 -95.83 28.34
C LYS A 290 -73.69 -96.30 27.99
N GLU A 291 -74.39 -95.61 27.11
CA GLU A 291 -75.74 -96.03 26.65
C GLU A 291 -75.68 -97.37 25.91
N GLN A 292 -74.71 -97.56 25.01
CA GLN A 292 -74.53 -98.83 24.30
C GLN A 292 -74.15 -99.98 25.23
N GLU A 293 -73.38 -99.72 26.28
CA GLU A 293 -73.01 -100.74 27.26
C GLU A 293 -74.21 -101.18 28.11
N GLN A 294 -75.05 -100.23 28.53
CA GLN A 294 -76.31 -100.53 29.23
C GLN A 294 -77.29 -101.32 28.35
N GLU A 295 -77.39 -100.97 27.07
CA GLU A 295 -78.26 -101.67 26.13
C GLU A 295 -77.80 -103.12 25.89
N LYS A 296 -76.48 -103.35 25.80
CA LYS A 296 -75.90 -104.70 25.71
C LYS A 296 -76.16 -105.54 26.96
N GLU A 297 -76.04 -104.93 28.15
CA GLU A 297 -76.34 -105.63 29.40
C GLU A 297 -77.82 -106.05 29.47
N TYR A 298 -78.72 -105.14 29.10
CA TYR A 298 -80.17 -105.39 29.07
C TYR A 298 -80.56 -106.54 28.12
N VAL A 299 -79.98 -106.58 26.92
CA VAL A 299 -80.23 -107.65 25.94
C VAL A 299 -79.75 -109.00 26.46
N LYS A 300 -78.56 -109.03 27.09
CA LYS A 300 -77.97 -110.25 27.63
C LYS A 300 -78.81 -110.83 28.78
N GLU A 301 -79.41 -109.98 29.59
CA GLU A 301 -80.30 -110.38 30.68
C GLU A 301 -81.62 -110.98 30.15
N GLN A 302 -82.17 -110.44 29.05
CA GLN A 302 -83.35 -111.02 28.40
C GLN A 302 -83.09 -112.38 27.76
N GLU A 303 -81.93 -112.59 27.13
CA GLU A 303 -81.56 -113.88 26.54
C GLU A 303 -81.47 -114.98 27.62
N GLN A 304 -80.86 -114.68 28.76
CA GLN A 304 -80.80 -115.62 29.89
C GLN A 304 -82.19 -116.00 30.41
N GLN A 305 -83.10 -115.03 30.51
CA GLN A 305 -84.48 -115.31 30.92
C GLN A 305 -85.21 -116.20 29.91
N LEU A 306 -84.95 -116.02 28.62
CA LEU A 306 -85.56 -116.82 27.56
C LEU A 306 -85.04 -118.27 27.58
N GLU A 307 -83.73 -118.47 27.74
CA GLU A 307 -83.14 -119.81 27.91
C GLU A 307 -83.70 -120.54 29.13
N GLN A 308 -83.82 -119.84 30.27
CA GLN A 308 -84.39 -120.41 31.49
C GLN A 308 -85.84 -120.88 31.27
N LYS A 309 -86.60 -120.13 30.46
CA LYS A 309 -88.00 -120.44 30.15
C LYS A 309 -88.13 -121.67 29.26
N GLN A 310 -87.26 -121.78 28.24
CA GLN A 310 -87.21 -122.95 27.36
C GLN A 310 -86.80 -124.22 28.11
N LEU A 311 -85.87 -124.11 29.07
CA LEU A 311 -85.45 -125.24 29.88
C LEU A 311 -86.59 -125.80 30.74
N ASN A 312 -87.39 -124.89 31.32
CA ASN A 312 -88.55 -125.27 32.12
C ASN A 312 -89.67 -125.93 31.29
N GLU A 313 -89.90 -125.48 30.05
CA GLU A 313 -90.88 -126.10 29.15
C GLU A 313 -90.46 -127.53 28.74
N GLN A 314 -89.16 -127.76 28.48
CA GLN A 314 -88.65 -129.09 28.14
C GLN A 314 -88.74 -130.09 29.30
N GLU A 315 -88.63 -129.64 30.55
CA GLU A 315 -88.84 -130.51 31.70
C GLU A 315 -90.30 -130.94 31.84
N GLN A 316 -91.25 -130.05 31.55
CA GLN A 316 -92.69 -130.36 31.61
C GLN A 316 -93.12 -131.38 30.54
N GLU A 317 -92.60 -131.27 29.31
CA GLU A 317 -92.92 -132.24 28.25
C GLU A 317 -92.41 -133.66 28.58
N LYS A 318 -91.23 -133.77 29.19
CA LYS A 318 -90.66 -135.08 29.60
C LYS A 318 -91.45 -135.76 30.71
N GLU A 319 -92.12 -135.00 31.59
CA GLU A 319 -93.00 -135.58 32.60
C GLU A 319 -94.29 -136.13 31.97
N GLN A 320 -94.87 -135.41 31.00
CA GLN A 320 -96.08 -135.85 30.29
C GLN A 320 -95.86 -137.12 29.45
N GLU A 321 -94.70 -137.28 28.80
CA GLU A 321 -94.41 -138.50 28.03
C GLU A 321 -94.31 -139.75 28.91
N LYS A 322 -93.74 -139.64 30.11
CA LYS A 322 -93.64 -140.76 31.05
C LYS A 322 -94.99 -141.22 31.59
N GLU A 323 -95.94 -140.30 31.71
CA GLU A 323 -97.30 -140.64 32.16
C GLU A 323 -98.07 -141.41 31.08
N ASN A 324 -97.93 -141.01 29.82
CA ASN A 324 -98.59 -141.63 28.67
C ASN A 324 -98.09 -143.05 28.35
N GLU A 325 -96.81 -143.36 28.62
CA GLU A 325 -96.28 -144.73 28.40
C GLU A 325 -96.84 -145.75 29.40
N LYS A 326 -97.11 -145.36 30.65
CA LYS A 326 -97.69 -146.26 31.66
C LYS A 326 -99.13 -146.68 31.33
N GLU A 327 -99.90 -145.83 30.65
CA GLU A 327 -101.28 -146.17 30.24
C GLU A 327 -101.33 -147.18 29.08
N LYS A 328 -100.40 -147.11 28.13
CA LYS A 328 -100.38 -148.00 26.96
C LYS A 328 -100.06 -149.46 27.31
N GLU A 329 -99.22 -149.70 28.32
CA GLU A 329 -98.89 -151.07 28.76
C GLU A 329 -100.09 -151.79 29.41
N GLN A 330 -101.01 -151.04 30.04
CA GLN A 330 -102.20 -151.62 30.67
C GLN A 330 -103.29 -152.04 29.68
N GLU A 331 -103.36 -151.41 28.50
CA GLU A 331 -104.36 -151.72 27.47
C GLU A 331 -104.01 -152.93 26.60
N LEU A 332 -102.72 -153.26 26.43
CA LEU A 332 -102.28 -154.25 25.45
C LEU A 332 -102.52 -155.71 25.90
N VAL A 333 -102.43 -156.03 27.18
CA VAL A 333 -102.54 -157.44 27.60
C VAL A 333 -103.99 -157.87 27.83
N LYS A 334 -104.91 -156.93 28.15
CA LYS A 334 -106.37 -157.21 28.18
C LYS A 334 -106.93 -157.64 26.82
N LYS A 335 -106.21 -157.41 25.71
CA LYS A 335 -106.66 -157.74 24.35
C LYS A 335 -106.33 -159.17 23.88
N GLN A 336 -105.51 -159.94 24.58
CA GLN A 336 -105.23 -161.33 24.19
C GLN A 336 -106.16 -162.37 24.85
N GLU A 337 -107.03 -161.97 25.78
CA GLU A 337 -107.95 -162.90 26.49
C GLU A 337 -109.34 -163.11 25.84
N LYS A 338 -109.69 -162.51 24.67
CA LYS A 338 -111.11 -162.48 24.24
C LYS A 338 -111.49 -162.75 22.77
N GLY A 339 -110.64 -163.38 21.95
CA GLY A 339 -110.99 -163.76 20.58
C GLY A 339 -110.90 -165.27 20.33
N GLN A 340 -111.81 -166.08 20.90
CA GLN A 340 -112.91 -166.76 20.18
C GLN A 340 -112.45 -168.04 19.43
N GLU A 341 -112.84 -169.28 19.77
CA GLU A 341 -114.16 -169.77 20.25
C GLU A 341 -115.34 -169.37 19.33
N GLN A 342 -115.27 -169.77 18.05
CA GLN A 342 -116.36 -169.92 17.06
C GLN A 342 -115.66 -170.29 15.73
N GLU A 343 -115.82 -171.42 15.06
CA GLU A 343 -116.94 -172.34 14.89
C GLU A 343 -116.43 -173.78 14.65
N GLN A 344 -117.04 -174.74 15.34
CA GLN A 344 -117.06 -176.15 14.94
C GLN A 344 -118.15 -176.36 13.87
N LYS A 345 -117.85 -177.24 12.88
CA LYS A 345 -118.74 -178.14 12.11
C LYS A 345 -118.75 -177.95 10.58
N ASN A 346 -118.27 -179.00 9.89
CA ASN A 346 -118.77 -179.65 8.66
C ASN A 346 -117.56 -180.32 7.96
N ASP A 347 -117.30 -181.61 8.10
CA ASP A 347 -118.03 -182.82 7.65
C ASP A 347 -117.32 -183.48 6.44
N GLN A 348 -116.71 -184.63 6.78
CA GLN A 348 -116.56 -185.89 6.05
C GLN A 348 -116.16 -185.91 4.56
N TYR A 349 -115.00 -186.51 4.28
CA TYR A 349 -114.89 -187.89 3.76
C TYR A 349 -113.59 -188.55 4.23
#